data_AF-A0A943C135-F1
#
_entry.id   AF-A0A943C135-F1
#
_cell.length_a   1.000
_cell.length_b   1.000
_cell.length_c   1.000
_cell.angle_alpha   90.00
_cell.angle_beta   90.00
_cell.angle_gamma   90.00
#
_symmetry.space_group_name_H-M   'P 1'
#
loop_
_entity.id
_entity.type
_entity.pdbx_description
1 polymer ?
#
loop_
_entity_poly.entity_id
_entity_poly.type
_entity_poly.pdbx_seq_one_letter_code
_entity_poly.pdbx_strand_id
1 'polypeptide(L)'
;MIKKGWQQLRQQKKNGISMAVVLCVSAFFVAFAAAILYTAGMLTAQSNLRLKQERCSQLAKSAADVLDQELQKYTNKDTTEAGSDSFYTFVNKFLDDSQYLDYSEDYPDATKYNFLVSDTDLSDLSKADSLPEGYGNIRIALTKEKNASEDSDSLKTGEIHTAANNAANYKTEIDRIRNITVRDYNFSVAVTASYEDATYTYTTEYSREEKYDVKFTHNGKVIVWDDTNSCWRVGNTSGEVYTPDTSQNIQYEFLNTTTSCVFKENVYTETAGGGTAGDD
;
A
#
# COMPACT_ATOMS: atom_id res chain seq x y z
N MET A 1 10.76 -90.18 39.53
CA MET A 1 11.02 -88.74 39.75
C MET A 1 10.91 -87.84 38.50
N ILE A 2 10.58 -88.35 37.31
CA ILE A 2 10.67 -87.57 36.05
C ILE A 2 9.39 -86.75 35.71
N LYS A 3 8.24 -87.03 36.36
CA LYS A 3 6.97 -86.34 36.06
C LYS A 3 6.80 -84.95 36.72
N LYS A 4 7.57 -84.63 37.77
CA LYS A 4 7.48 -83.31 38.47
C LYS A 4 8.22 -82.18 37.73
N GLY A 5 9.33 -82.48 37.04
CA GLY A 5 10.09 -81.47 36.29
C GLY A 5 9.38 -80.96 35.02
N TRP A 6 8.60 -81.82 34.35
CA TRP A 6 7.86 -81.43 33.15
C TRP A 6 6.65 -80.52 33.42
N GLN A 7 6.01 -80.63 34.59
CA GLN A 7 4.94 -79.71 35.00
C GLN A 7 5.49 -78.34 35.42
N GLN A 8 6.65 -78.29 36.07
CA GLN A 8 7.34 -77.03 36.41
C GLN A 8 7.83 -76.27 35.16
N LEU A 9 8.33 -76.96 34.13
CA LEU A 9 8.74 -76.31 32.87
C LEU A 9 7.55 -75.76 32.05
N ARG A 10 6.38 -76.43 32.08
CA ARG A 10 5.15 -75.90 31.44
C ARG A 10 4.59 -74.67 32.16
N GLN A 11 4.72 -74.61 33.48
CA GLN A 11 4.26 -73.48 34.29
C GLN A 11 5.21 -72.27 34.16
N GLN A 12 6.51 -72.51 34.00
CA GLN A 12 7.52 -71.49 33.68
C GLN A 12 7.40 -70.97 32.23
N LYS A 13 7.01 -71.81 31.26
CA LYS A 13 6.79 -71.39 29.87
C LYS A 13 5.57 -70.46 29.70
N LYS A 14 4.49 -70.68 30.47
CA LYS A 14 3.32 -69.79 30.50
C LYS A 14 3.63 -68.43 31.13
N ASN A 15 4.47 -68.40 32.16
CA ASN A 15 4.85 -67.15 32.84
C ASN A 15 5.90 -66.34 32.04
N GLY A 16 6.85 -67.00 31.37
CA GLY A 16 7.85 -66.32 30.53
C GLY A 16 7.26 -65.69 29.25
N ILE A 17 6.30 -66.37 28.60
CA ILE A 17 5.58 -65.80 27.44
C ILE A 17 4.65 -64.66 27.90
N SER A 18 3.96 -64.82 29.03
CA SER A 18 3.11 -63.76 29.60
C SER A 18 3.93 -62.51 29.95
N MET A 19 5.12 -62.67 30.51
CA MET A 19 5.99 -61.53 30.86
C MET A 19 6.52 -60.79 29.63
N ALA A 20 6.97 -61.52 28.59
CA ALA A 20 7.42 -60.91 27.34
C ALA A 20 6.29 -60.20 26.58
N VAL A 21 5.10 -60.80 26.53
CA VAL A 21 3.92 -60.20 25.88
C VAL A 21 3.47 -58.93 26.64
N VAL A 22 3.46 -58.95 27.97
CA VAL A 22 3.11 -57.76 28.78
C VAL A 22 4.11 -56.62 28.54
N LEU A 23 5.41 -56.91 28.44
CA LEU A 23 6.44 -55.91 28.13
C LEU A 23 6.30 -55.35 26.71
N CYS A 24 6.00 -56.19 25.72
CA CYS A 24 5.81 -55.72 24.34
C CYS A 24 4.55 -54.86 24.21
N VAL A 25 3.46 -55.24 24.89
CA VAL A 25 2.21 -54.48 24.89
C VAL A 25 2.37 -53.14 25.61
N SER A 26 3.06 -53.10 26.75
CA SER A 26 3.34 -51.84 27.45
C SER A 26 4.27 -50.93 26.66
N ALA A 27 5.31 -51.47 26.02
CA ALA A 27 6.19 -50.69 25.14
C ALA A 27 5.43 -50.12 23.94
N PHE A 28 4.51 -50.88 23.35
CA PHE A 28 3.66 -50.40 22.25
C PHE A 28 2.74 -49.26 22.71
N PHE A 29 2.12 -49.37 23.88
CA PHE A 29 1.28 -48.29 24.42
C PHE A 29 2.07 -47.02 24.76
N VAL A 30 3.29 -47.14 25.27
CA VAL A 30 4.16 -45.97 25.52
C VAL A 30 4.57 -45.31 24.21
N ALA A 31 4.99 -46.10 23.21
CA ALA A 31 5.33 -45.58 21.89
C ALA A 31 4.13 -44.92 21.21
N PHE A 32 2.93 -45.52 21.32
CA PHE A 32 1.70 -44.97 20.79
C PHE A 32 1.25 -43.70 21.51
N ALA A 33 1.36 -43.64 22.84
CA ALA A 33 1.07 -42.44 23.61
C ALA A 33 2.04 -41.31 23.26
N ALA A 34 3.34 -41.61 23.10
CA ALA A 34 4.33 -40.63 22.65
C ALA A 34 4.02 -40.14 21.23
N ALA A 35 3.61 -41.03 20.32
CA ALA A 35 3.20 -40.66 18.97
C ALA A 35 1.95 -39.75 18.97
N ILE A 36 0.91 -40.09 19.76
CA ILE A 36 -0.28 -39.23 19.90
C ILE A 36 0.10 -37.87 20.47
N LEU A 37 0.86 -37.82 21.58
CA LEU A 37 1.29 -36.57 22.20
C LEU A 37 2.12 -35.71 21.24
N TYR A 38 3.01 -36.34 20.46
CA TYR A 38 3.79 -35.66 19.43
C TYR A 38 2.89 -35.08 18.33
N THR A 39 1.98 -35.88 17.78
CA THR A 39 1.04 -35.42 16.74
C THR A 39 0.09 -34.34 17.25
N ALA A 40 -0.44 -34.49 18.46
CA ALA A 40 -1.29 -33.49 19.10
C ALA A 40 -0.52 -32.19 19.37
N GLY A 41 0.70 -32.29 19.90
CA GLY A 41 1.58 -31.15 20.10
C GLY A 41 1.91 -30.41 18.81
N MET A 42 2.22 -31.15 17.74
CA MET A 42 2.47 -30.58 16.41
C MET A 42 1.24 -29.87 15.83
N LEU A 43 0.06 -30.50 15.90
CA LEU A 43 -1.20 -29.92 15.45
C LEU A 43 -1.58 -28.67 16.25
N THR A 44 -1.38 -28.68 17.56
CA THR A 44 -1.63 -27.51 18.42
C THR A 44 -0.65 -26.38 18.14
N ALA A 45 0.65 -26.67 17.97
CA ALA A 45 1.65 -25.67 17.62
C ALA A 45 1.37 -25.03 16.26
N GLN A 46 1.01 -25.83 15.25
CA GLN A 46 0.63 -25.33 13.92
C GLN A 46 -0.65 -24.48 13.97
N SER A 47 -1.64 -24.90 14.77
CA SER A 47 -2.88 -24.13 14.94
C SER A 47 -2.62 -22.78 15.61
N ASN A 48 -1.76 -22.74 16.63
CA ASN A 48 -1.36 -21.50 17.30
C ASN A 48 -0.59 -20.59 16.35
N LEU A 49 0.35 -21.12 15.56
CA LEU A 49 1.09 -20.34 14.55
C LEU A 49 0.14 -19.73 13.51
N ARG A 50 -0.79 -20.54 12.98
CA ARG A 50 -1.78 -20.06 12.00
C ARG A 50 -2.65 -18.95 12.59
N LEU A 51 -3.07 -19.08 13.86
CA LEU A 51 -3.84 -18.05 14.54
C LEU A 51 -3.05 -16.74 14.68
N LYS A 52 -1.77 -16.81 15.04
CA LYS A 52 -0.89 -15.62 15.13
C LYS A 52 -0.73 -14.93 13.78
N GLN A 53 -0.49 -15.70 12.71
CA GLN A 53 -0.40 -15.18 11.35
C GLN A 53 -1.69 -14.51 10.88
N GLU A 54 -2.84 -15.14 11.18
CA GLU A 54 -4.15 -14.59 10.84
C GLU A 54 -4.42 -13.27 11.58
N ARG A 55 -4.06 -13.18 12.87
CA ARG A 55 -4.15 -11.91 13.63
C ARG A 55 -3.29 -10.81 13.03
N CYS A 56 -2.03 -11.10 12.68
CA CYS A 56 -1.15 -10.13 12.04
C CYS A 56 -1.72 -9.68 10.69
N SER A 57 -2.23 -10.61 9.89
CA SER A 57 -2.88 -10.32 8.60
C SER A 57 -4.08 -9.39 8.75
N GLN A 58 -4.99 -9.71 9.68
CA GLN A 58 -6.17 -8.89 9.94
C GLN A 58 -5.79 -7.50 10.48
N LEU A 59 -4.83 -7.43 11.40
CA LEU A 59 -4.37 -6.16 11.95
C LEU A 59 -3.76 -5.26 10.88
N ALA A 60 -2.82 -5.80 10.08
CA ALA A 60 -2.16 -5.04 9.01
C ALA A 60 -3.18 -4.52 7.98
N LYS A 61 -4.13 -5.36 7.56
CA LYS A 61 -5.20 -4.95 6.64
C LYS A 61 -6.11 -3.90 7.24
N SER A 62 -6.58 -4.09 8.47
CA SER A 62 -7.45 -3.12 9.13
C SER A 62 -6.78 -1.75 9.32
N ALA A 63 -5.48 -1.73 9.60
CA ALA A 63 -4.72 -0.50 9.70
C ALA A 63 -4.52 0.15 8.32
N ALA A 64 -4.23 -0.65 7.28
CA ALA A 64 -4.18 -0.15 5.91
C ALA A 64 -5.52 0.44 5.45
N ASP A 65 -6.66 -0.20 5.79
CA ASP A 65 -7.99 0.31 5.46
C ASP A 65 -8.28 1.67 6.11
N VAL A 66 -7.80 1.90 7.34
CA VAL A 66 -7.94 3.21 8.02
C VAL A 66 -7.10 4.27 7.30
N LEU A 67 -5.85 3.95 6.95
CA LEU A 67 -4.98 4.86 6.20
C LEU A 67 -5.56 5.18 4.81
N ASP A 68 -6.11 4.18 4.13
CA ASP A 68 -6.79 4.34 2.84
C ASP A 68 -7.99 5.29 2.93
N GLN A 69 -8.86 5.08 3.92
CA GLN A 69 -10.01 5.95 4.17
C GLN A 69 -9.58 7.40 4.46
N GLU A 70 -8.49 7.59 5.19
CA GLU A 70 -7.95 8.92 5.48
C GLU A 70 -7.41 9.60 4.21
N LEU A 71 -6.71 8.86 3.35
CA LEU A 71 -6.22 9.36 2.06
C LEU A 71 -7.37 9.75 1.10
N GLN A 72 -8.45 8.98 1.09
CA GLN A 72 -9.59 9.20 0.20
C GLN A 72 -10.56 10.30 0.68
N LYS A 73 -10.43 10.74 1.94
CA LYS A 73 -11.36 11.70 2.56
C LYS A 73 -11.26 13.11 1.98
N TYR A 74 -10.08 13.50 1.50
CA TYR A 74 -9.78 14.88 1.10
C TYR A 74 -9.46 14.98 -0.38
N THR A 75 -9.82 16.12 -0.98
CA THR A 75 -9.71 16.34 -2.44
C THR A 75 -8.89 17.58 -2.80
N ASN A 76 -8.30 18.25 -1.80
CA ASN A 76 -7.47 19.44 -1.98
C ASN A 76 -6.33 19.42 -0.95
N LYS A 77 -5.10 19.59 -1.43
CA LYS A 77 -3.87 19.56 -0.62
C LYS A 77 -3.79 20.69 0.41
N ASP A 78 -4.40 21.84 0.10
CA ASP A 78 -4.39 23.04 0.94
C ASP A 78 -5.62 23.11 1.88
N THR A 79 -6.39 22.03 2.01
CA THR A 79 -7.57 22.00 2.88
C THR A 79 -7.19 22.12 4.36
N THR A 80 -7.91 22.96 5.10
CA THR A 80 -7.77 23.05 6.56
C THR A 80 -8.50 21.93 7.29
N GLU A 81 -9.34 21.15 6.60
CA GLU A 81 -10.15 20.07 7.19
C GLU A 81 -9.36 18.80 7.54
N ALA A 82 -8.19 18.63 6.93
CA ALA A 82 -7.32 17.49 7.20
C ALA A 82 -6.65 17.61 8.58
N GLY A 83 -6.34 18.83 9.03
CA GLY A 83 -5.48 19.05 10.18
C GLY A 83 -4.02 18.71 9.86
N SER A 84 -3.08 19.42 10.50
CA SER A 84 -1.65 19.30 10.22
C SER A 84 -1.06 17.91 10.48
N ASP A 85 -1.72 17.15 11.36
CA ASP A 85 -1.21 15.88 11.88
C ASP A 85 -1.89 14.67 11.22
N SER A 86 -2.69 14.90 10.17
CA SER A 86 -3.31 13.82 9.40
C SER A 86 -2.30 13.10 8.51
N PHE A 87 -2.59 11.83 8.24
CA PHE A 87 -1.86 11.03 7.28
C PHE A 87 -1.94 11.64 5.88
N TYR A 88 -3.10 12.19 5.48
CA TYR A 88 -3.25 12.87 4.18
C TYR A 88 -2.29 14.06 4.03
N THR A 89 -2.22 14.95 5.01
CA THR A 89 -1.29 16.10 4.99
C THR A 89 0.16 15.63 5.02
N PHE A 90 0.45 14.60 5.81
CA PHE A 90 1.79 14.03 5.88
C PHE A 90 2.26 13.43 4.55
N VAL A 91 1.43 12.61 3.89
CA VAL A 91 1.77 11.97 2.61
C VAL A 91 1.98 13.01 1.51
N ASN A 92 1.18 14.07 1.47
CA ASN A 92 1.40 15.17 0.54
C ASN A 92 2.78 15.82 0.74
N LYS A 93 3.16 16.09 1.99
CA LYS A 93 4.50 16.58 2.33
C LYS A 93 5.58 15.56 1.97
N PHE A 94 5.36 14.28 2.22
CA PHE A 94 6.30 13.20 1.89
C PHE A 94 6.64 13.16 0.40
N LEU A 95 5.63 13.36 -0.45
CA LEU A 95 5.79 13.41 -1.90
C LEU A 95 6.50 14.68 -2.37
N ASP A 96 6.12 15.85 -1.84
CA ASP A 96 6.62 17.15 -2.29
C ASP A 96 8.02 17.50 -1.74
N ASP A 97 8.38 16.99 -0.58
CA ASP A 97 9.60 17.38 0.12
C ASP A 97 10.83 16.58 -0.36
N SER A 98 11.85 17.32 -0.79
CA SER A 98 13.14 16.79 -1.27
C SER A 98 13.93 16.01 -0.21
N GLN A 99 13.57 16.12 1.08
CA GLN A 99 14.19 15.29 2.12
C GLN A 99 13.85 13.79 1.97
N TYR A 100 12.71 13.49 1.34
CA TYR A 100 12.31 12.13 1.04
C TYR A 100 12.73 11.80 -0.39
N LEU A 101 13.61 10.82 -0.52
CA LEU A 101 14.18 10.41 -1.81
C LEU A 101 13.26 9.43 -2.53
N ASP A 102 13.37 9.42 -3.85
CA ASP A 102 12.73 8.39 -4.67
C ASP A 102 13.32 7.02 -4.36
N TYR A 103 12.49 6.00 -4.45
CA TYR A 103 12.84 4.62 -4.13
C TYR A 103 13.98 4.13 -5.02
N SER A 104 14.98 3.52 -4.38
CA SER A 104 16.13 2.91 -5.04
C SER A 104 16.34 1.51 -4.48
N GLU A 105 16.25 0.49 -5.33
CA GLU A 105 16.54 -0.89 -4.95
C GLU A 105 18.00 -1.09 -4.48
N ASP A 106 18.92 -0.28 -4.99
CA ASP A 106 20.33 -0.27 -4.55
C ASP A 106 20.53 0.31 -3.13
N TYR A 107 19.59 1.14 -2.66
CA TYR A 107 19.70 1.88 -1.39
C TYR A 107 18.37 1.89 -0.60
N PRO A 108 17.76 0.72 -0.34
CA PRO A 108 16.41 0.64 0.21
C PRO A 108 16.34 1.27 1.60
N ASP A 109 17.40 1.18 2.41
CA ASP A 109 17.45 1.76 3.75
C ASP A 109 17.45 3.29 3.75
N ALA A 110 17.88 3.92 2.63
CA ALA A 110 17.90 5.38 2.49
C ALA A 110 16.60 5.92 1.86
N THR A 111 15.83 5.06 1.18
CA THR A 111 14.66 5.46 0.37
C THR A 111 13.35 4.81 0.82
N LYS A 112 13.39 4.03 1.92
CA LYS A 112 12.21 3.45 2.59
C LYS A 112 12.10 3.99 4.01
N TYR A 113 11.05 4.76 4.25
CA TYR A 113 10.87 5.48 5.50
C TYR A 113 9.94 4.71 6.41
N ASN A 114 10.45 4.27 7.57
CA ASN A 114 9.71 3.46 8.52
C ASN A 114 9.19 4.33 9.68
N PHE A 115 7.90 4.19 9.98
CA PHE A 115 7.18 4.85 11.05
C PHE A 115 6.67 3.78 12.02
N LEU A 116 6.95 4.00 13.31
CA LEU A 116 6.58 3.10 14.39
C LEU A 116 5.59 3.80 15.31
N VAL A 117 4.77 3.01 16.01
CA VAL A 117 3.97 3.54 17.13
C VAL A 117 4.92 4.13 18.16
N SER A 118 4.59 5.29 18.73
CA SER A 118 5.50 6.12 19.54
C SER A 118 6.13 5.41 20.74
N ASP A 119 5.45 4.40 21.27
CA ASP A 119 5.86 3.59 22.42
C ASP A 119 6.23 2.16 22.04
N THR A 120 6.62 1.95 20.78
CA THR A 120 7.20 0.68 20.32
C THR A 120 8.48 0.38 21.08
N ASP A 121 8.57 -0.82 21.66
CA ASP A 121 9.81 -1.35 22.19
C ASP A 121 10.76 -1.75 21.04
N LEU A 122 11.86 -1.03 20.87
CA LEU A 122 12.84 -1.34 19.82
C LEU A 122 13.59 -2.65 20.04
N SER A 123 13.58 -3.19 21.27
CA SER A 123 14.13 -4.51 21.57
C SER A 123 13.14 -5.65 21.30
N ASP A 124 11.84 -5.34 21.20
CA ASP A 124 10.76 -6.27 20.93
C ASP A 124 9.66 -5.60 20.09
N LEU A 125 9.81 -5.67 18.76
CA LEU A 125 8.90 -5.03 17.80
C LEU A 125 7.47 -5.56 17.82
N SER A 126 7.16 -6.55 18.67
CA SER A 126 5.80 -7.03 18.88
C SER A 126 5.04 -6.26 19.97
N LYS A 127 5.70 -5.34 20.68
CA LYS A 127 5.15 -4.62 21.83
C LYS A 127 5.08 -3.12 21.62
N ALA A 128 3.94 -2.56 22.02
CA ALA A 128 3.69 -1.14 22.20
C ALA A 128 2.67 -1.00 23.35
N ASP A 129 2.94 -0.17 24.34
CA ASP A 129 2.12 -0.05 25.56
C ASP A 129 0.71 0.50 25.27
N SER A 130 0.56 1.27 24.20
CA SER A 130 -0.66 1.91 23.73
C SER A 130 -1.59 0.94 23.02
N LEU A 131 -1.09 -0.21 22.59
CA LEU A 131 -1.87 -1.24 21.93
C LEU A 131 -2.31 -2.31 22.93
N PRO A 132 -3.53 -2.87 22.77
CA PRO A 132 -4.01 -3.88 23.72
C PRO A 132 -3.10 -5.10 23.76
N GLU A 133 -2.86 -5.62 24.98
CA GLU A 133 -2.03 -6.81 25.18
C GLU A 133 -2.53 -7.98 24.33
N GLY A 134 -1.61 -8.67 23.63
CA GLY A 134 -1.95 -9.81 22.78
C GLY A 134 -2.35 -9.46 21.33
N TYR A 135 -2.39 -8.17 20.96
CA TYR A 135 -2.72 -7.73 19.59
C TYR A 135 -1.50 -7.48 18.71
N GLY A 136 -0.32 -7.33 19.29
CA GLY A 136 0.92 -7.06 18.56
C GLY A 136 1.14 -5.57 18.31
N ASN A 137 2.01 -5.25 17.37
CA ASN A 137 2.41 -3.90 17.03
C ASN A 137 2.42 -3.67 15.50
N ILE A 138 2.37 -2.41 15.08
CA ILE A 138 2.32 -1.99 13.68
C ILE A 138 3.54 -1.12 13.35
N ARG A 139 4.10 -1.37 12.17
CA ARG A 139 5.05 -0.48 11.49
C ARG A 139 4.46 -0.09 10.14
N ILE A 140 4.52 1.19 9.79
CA ILE A 140 4.17 1.69 8.47
C ILE A 140 5.46 2.04 7.74
N ALA A 141 5.64 1.58 6.51
CA ALA A 141 6.75 1.98 5.66
C ALA A 141 6.24 2.66 4.40
N LEU A 142 6.83 3.81 4.07
CA LEU A 142 6.51 4.57 2.87
C LEU A 142 7.70 4.56 1.89
N THR A 143 7.36 4.43 0.61
CA THR A 143 8.26 4.60 -0.54
C THR A 143 7.56 5.46 -1.57
N LYS A 144 8.29 6.29 -2.31
CA LYS A 144 7.76 7.00 -3.48
C LYS A 144 8.64 6.76 -4.69
N GLU A 145 8.08 6.84 -5.87
CA GLU A 145 8.80 6.74 -7.13
C GLU A 145 8.18 7.69 -8.15
N LYS A 146 9.01 8.30 -9.00
CA LYS A 146 8.49 9.11 -10.11
C LYS A 146 7.71 8.21 -11.05
N ASN A 147 6.50 8.62 -11.40
CA ASN A 147 5.65 7.84 -12.28
C ASN A 147 6.23 7.85 -13.70
N ALA A 148 6.88 6.75 -14.08
CA ALA A 148 7.52 6.62 -15.40
C ALA A 148 6.50 6.47 -16.55
N SER A 149 5.22 6.22 -16.25
CA SER A 149 4.18 6.03 -17.26
C SER A 149 3.62 7.34 -17.82
N GLU A 150 3.89 8.47 -17.17
CA GLU A 150 3.39 9.79 -17.55
C GLU A 150 4.55 10.79 -17.61
N ASP A 151 4.68 11.50 -18.73
CA ASP A 151 5.56 12.66 -18.81
C ASP A 151 4.84 13.89 -18.26
N SER A 152 4.72 13.94 -16.93
CA SER A 152 4.02 15.00 -16.21
C SER A 152 4.60 16.40 -16.49
N ASP A 153 5.89 16.50 -16.78
CA ASP A 153 6.55 17.77 -17.12
C ASP A 153 6.05 18.30 -18.47
N SER A 154 5.85 17.42 -19.46
CA SER A 154 5.26 17.78 -20.76
C SER A 154 3.79 18.22 -20.66
N LEU A 155 3.04 17.72 -19.67
CA LEU A 155 1.63 18.08 -19.48
C LEU A 155 1.44 19.47 -18.88
N LYS A 156 2.40 19.93 -18.06
CA LYS A 156 2.33 21.18 -17.30
C LYS A 156 2.43 22.44 -18.17
N THR A 157 2.81 22.31 -19.43
CA THR A 157 2.90 23.43 -20.38
C THR A 157 2.34 23.03 -21.74
N GLY A 158 1.94 24.01 -22.55
CA GLY A 158 1.53 23.76 -23.93
C GLY A 158 0.79 24.93 -24.56
N GLU A 159 0.08 24.65 -25.65
CA GLU A 159 -0.47 25.69 -26.52
C GLU A 159 -1.94 25.45 -26.89
N ILE A 160 -2.70 26.55 -26.98
CA ILE A 160 -4.01 26.59 -27.64
C ILE A 160 -3.84 27.32 -28.98
N HIS A 161 -4.23 26.65 -30.06
CA HIS A 161 -4.16 27.20 -31.40
C HIS A 161 -5.21 28.30 -31.61
N THR A 162 -4.75 29.47 -32.06
CA THR A 162 -5.61 30.65 -32.29
C THR A 162 -6.18 30.74 -33.70
N ALA A 163 -5.89 29.75 -34.56
CA ALA A 163 -6.27 29.77 -35.97
C ALA A 163 -7.78 30.01 -36.16
N ALA A 164 -8.08 30.92 -37.11
CA ALA A 164 -9.38 31.53 -37.33
C ALA A 164 -10.53 30.51 -37.38
N ASN A 165 -11.61 30.83 -36.65
CA ASN A 165 -12.92 30.15 -36.63
C ASN A 165 -13.19 29.17 -35.49
N ASN A 166 -12.97 29.54 -34.22
CA ASN A 166 -13.85 29.06 -33.14
C ASN A 166 -13.63 29.78 -31.79
N ALA A 167 -14.25 30.94 -31.59
CA ALA A 167 -14.53 31.41 -30.22
C ALA A 167 -15.26 30.33 -29.39
N ALA A 168 -16.01 29.43 -30.06
CA ALA A 168 -16.67 28.28 -29.47
C ALA A 168 -15.73 27.13 -29.01
N ASN A 169 -14.46 27.10 -29.42
CA ASN A 169 -13.52 26.02 -29.05
C ASN A 169 -12.62 26.41 -27.87
N TYR A 170 -12.48 27.71 -27.56
CA TYR A 170 -11.66 28.11 -26.41
C TYR A 170 -12.19 27.53 -25.10
N LYS A 171 -13.50 27.59 -24.87
CA LYS A 171 -14.11 27.00 -23.66
C LYS A 171 -13.77 25.52 -23.53
N THR A 172 -13.94 24.75 -24.60
CA THR A 172 -13.67 23.30 -24.61
C THR A 172 -12.19 23.01 -24.34
N GLU A 173 -11.27 23.71 -25.01
CA GLU A 173 -9.84 23.53 -24.77
C GLU A 173 -9.41 23.95 -23.37
N ILE A 174 -9.94 25.07 -22.86
CA ILE A 174 -9.65 25.54 -21.51
C ILE A 174 -10.19 24.56 -20.47
N ASP A 175 -11.40 24.04 -20.66
CA ASP A 175 -11.97 23.01 -19.78
C ASP A 175 -11.18 21.72 -19.83
N ARG A 176 -10.72 21.30 -21.02
CA ARG A 176 -9.80 20.17 -21.18
C ARG A 176 -8.54 20.41 -20.36
N ILE A 177 -7.87 21.56 -20.55
CA ILE A 177 -6.61 21.92 -19.90
C ILE A 177 -6.77 22.00 -18.37
N ARG A 178 -7.81 22.68 -17.87
CA ARG A 178 -8.14 22.75 -16.43
C ARG A 178 -8.47 21.39 -15.81
N ASN A 179 -8.83 20.39 -16.63
CA ASN A 179 -9.15 19.04 -16.18
C ASN A 179 -8.06 18.01 -16.45
N ILE A 180 -6.91 18.40 -17.01
CA ILE A 180 -5.75 17.51 -17.11
C ILE A 180 -5.36 17.08 -15.69
N THR A 181 -5.35 15.77 -15.49
CA THR A 181 -4.81 15.15 -14.28
C THR A 181 -3.34 14.89 -14.49
N VAL A 182 -2.53 15.30 -13.53
CA VAL A 182 -1.09 15.06 -13.47
C VAL A 182 -0.81 14.06 -12.35
N ARG A 183 0.05 13.07 -12.62
CA ARG A 183 0.46 12.02 -11.71
C ARG A 183 1.98 11.94 -11.64
N ASP A 184 2.61 12.87 -10.93
CA ASP A 184 4.08 12.93 -10.83
C ASP A 184 4.68 11.70 -10.12
N TYR A 185 3.99 11.17 -9.09
CA TYR A 185 4.50 10.09 -8.24
C TYR A 185 3.50 8.97 -8.02
N ASN A 186 4.03 7.74 -7.97
CA ASN A 186 3.42 6.63 -7.25
C ASN A 186 4.03 6.56 -5.85
N PHE A 187 3.26 6.14 -4.86
CA PHE A 187 3.80 5.82 -3.54
C PHE A 187 3.15 4.57 -2.97
N SER A 188 3.91 3.85 -2.15
CA SER A 188 3.46 2.63 -1.50
C SER A 188 3.37 2.83 0.00
N VAL A 189 2.30 2.28 0.58
CA VAL A 189 2.09 2.18 2.02
C VAL A 189 2.16 0.72 2.40
N ALA A 190 3.27 0.32 3.03
CA ALA A 190 3.45 -1.04 3.55
C ALA A 190 3.19 -1.07 5.05
N VAL A 191 2.09 -1.70 5.46
CA VAL A 191 1.72 -1.89 6.86
C VAL A 191 2.17 -3.28 7.32
N THR A 192 3.13 -3.32 8.24
CA THR A 192 3.64 -4.56 8.84
C THR A 192 3.08 -4.70 10.25
N ALA A 193 2.31 -5.76 10.50
CA ALA A 193 1.91 -6.17 11.85
C ALA A 193 2.85 -7.26 12.38
N SER A 194 3.23 -7.16 13.66
CA SER A 194 4.13 -8.10 14.34
C SER A 194 3.56 -8.54 15.67
N TYR A 195 3.51 -9.85 15.93
CA TYR A 195 3.07 -10.43 17.19
C TYR A 195 3.90 -11.67 17.53
N GLU A 196 4.66 -11.62 18.62
CA GLU A 196 5.66 -12.63 19.01
C GLU A 196 6.59 -12.98 17.83
N ASP A 197 6.51 -14.20 17.30
CA ASP A 197 7.29 -14.73 16.19
C ASP A 197 6.59 -14.61 14.82
N ALA A 198 5.38 -14.06 14.78
CA ALA A 198 4.61 -13.88 13.56
C ALA A 198 4.68 -12.43 13.06
N THR A 199 4.83 -12.28 11.75
CA THR A 199 4.77 -10.97 11.08
C THR A 199 4.00 -11.09 9.78
N TYR A 200 3.26 -10.06 9.41
CA TYR A 200 2.60 -9.96 8.11
C TYR A 200 2.69 -8.53 7.58
N THR A 201 2.95 -8.38 6.28
CA THR A 201 2.95 -7.07 5.61
C THR A 201 1.87 -7.02 4.55
N TYR A 202 1.02 -6.01 4.62
CA TYR A 202 0.08 -5.64 3.58
C TYR A 202 0.59 -4.37 2.90
N THR A 203 0.65 -4.33 1.57
CA THR A 203 1.14 -3.16 0.83
C THR A 203 0.08 -2.69 -0.15
N THR A 204 -0.21 -1.40 -0.11
CA THR A 204 -1.07 -0.73 -1.08
C THR A 204 -0.24 0.30 -1.82
N GLU A 205 -0.46 0.43 -3.13
CA GLU A 205 0.18 1.44 -3.96
C GLU A 205 -0.85 2.45 -4.44
N TYR A 206 -0.46 3.72 -4.54
CA TYR A 206 -1.33 4.81 -4.90
C TYR A 206 -0.65 5.74 -5.91
N SER A 207 -1.42 6.24 -6.86
CA SER A 207 -1.09 7.42 -7.66
C SER A 207 -1.66 8.67 -7.00
N ARG A 208 -0.86 9.74 -6.89
CA ARG A 208 -1.41 11.07 -6.54
C ARG A 208 -1.89 11.77 -7.80
N GLU A 209 -3.19 12.02 -7.89
CA GLU A 209 -3.82 12.74 -8.99
C GLU A 209 -4.00 14.22 -8.61
N GLU A 210 -3.25 15.08 -9.28
CA GLU A 210 -3.32 16.54 -9.08
C GLU A 210 -3.92 17.24 -10.31
N LYS A 211 -4.67 18.30 -10.03
CA LYS A 211 -5.09 19.31 -11.01
C LYS A 211 -4.61 20.66 -10.52
N TYR A 212 -4.22 21.54 -11.43
CA TYR A 212 -3.62 22.82 -11.11
C TYR A 212 -4.42 23.99 -11.62
N ASP A 213 -4.22 25.15 -10.97
CA ASP A 213 -4.59 26.42 -11.58
C ASP A 213 -3.75 26.64 -12.85
N VAL A 214 -4.34 27.30 -13.84
CA VAL A 214 -3.74 27.46 -15.16
C VAL A 214 -3.57 28.93 -15.49
N LYS A 215 -2.34 29.31 -15.88
CA LYS A 215 -2.01 30.64 -16.39
C LYS A 215 -1.95 30.60 -17.91
N PHE A 216 -2.71 31.46 -18.57
CA PHE A 216 -2.67 31.64 -20.01
C PHE A 216 -1.92 32.92 -20.38
N THR A 217 -1.05 32.85 -21.39
CA THR A 217 -0.32 34.01 -21.91
C THR A 217 -0.37 34.07 -23.43
N HIS A 218 -0.46 35.29 -23.97
CA HIS A 218 -0.45 35.54 -25.40
C HIS A 218 0.22 36.89 -25.69
N ASN A 219 1.19 36.93 -26.60
CA ASN A 219 2.03 38.10 -26.88
C ASN A 219 2.60 38.79 -25.62
N GLY A 220 3.09 38.00 -24.67
CA GLY A 220 3.64 38.52 -23.41
C GLY A 220 2.61 39.13 -22.44
N LYS A 221 1.30 39.03 -22.74
CA LYS A 221 0.23 39.43 -21.82
C LYS A 221 -0.36 38.20 -21.13
N VAL A 222 -0.60 38.31 -19.82
CA VAL A 222 -1.43 37.34 -19.10
C VAL A 222 -2.88 37.59 -19.48
N ILE A 223 -3.58 36.53 -19.89
CA ILE A 223 -4.98 36.58 -20.27
C ILE A 223 -5.78 35.57 -19.45
N VAL A 224 -7.04 35.89 -19.19
CA VAL A 224 -7.96 35.06 -18.40
C VAL A 224 -9.25 34.91 -19.18
N TRP A 225 -9.77 33.69 -19.22
CA TRP A 225 -11.07 33.43 -19.85
C TRP A 225 -12.20 33.77 -18.89
N ASP A 226 -13.07 34.67 -19.32
CA ASP A 226 -14.31 35.02 -18.65
C ASP A 226 -15.41 34.07 -19.11
N ASP A 227 -15.70 33.07 -18.28
CA ASP A 227 -16.74 32.06 -18.55
C ASP A 227 -18.15 32.67 -18.70
N THR A 228 -18.42 33.83 -18.09
CA THR A 228 -19.74 34.48 -18.14
C THR A 228 -19.97 35.17 -19.47
N ASN A 229 -18.97 35.91 -19.95
CA ASN A 229 -19.07 36.65 -21.21
C ASN A 229 -18.48 35.90 -22.41
N SER A 230 -17.93 34.69 -22.19
CA SER A 230 -17.30 33.84 -23.21
C SER A 230 -16.23 34.59 -24.02
N CYS A 231 -15.36 35.32 -23.32
CA CYS A 231 -14.31 36.11 -23.94
C CYS A 231 -13.01 36.09 -23.14
N TRP A 232 -11.89 36.36 -23.80
CA TRP A 232 -10.62 36.60 -23.12
C TRP A 232 -10.59 38.01 -22.54
N ARG A 233 -9.92 38.17 -21.40
CA ARG A 233 -9.66 39.46 -20.76
C ARG A 233 -8.21 39.55 -20.30
N VAL A 234 -7.67 40.77 -20.23
CA VAL A 234 -6.29 41.00 -19.79
C VAL A 234 -6.20 40.92 -18.27
N GLY A 235 -5.31 40.07 -17.76
CA GLY A 235 -4.94 39.96 -16.34
C GLY A 235 -5.98 39.31 -15.43
N ASN A 236 -7.25 39.71 -15.50
CA ASN A 236 -8.34 39.16 -14.70
C ASN A 236 -9.70 39.29 -15.40
N THR A 237 -10.75 38.70 -14.82
CA THR A 237 -12.11 38.68 -15.39
C THR A 237 -12.81 40.06 -15.39
N SER A 238 -12.25 41.08 -14.74
CA SER A 238 -12.72 42.47 -14.81
C SER A 238 -11.86 43.35 -15.75
N GLY A 239 -10.81 42.77 -16.35
CA GLY A 239 -9.93 43.47 -17.27
C GLY A 239 -10.58 43.77 -18.62
N GLU A 240 -9.86 44.53 -19.46
CA GLU A 240 -10.29 44.84 -20.82
C GLU A 240 -10.45 43.56 -21.65
N VAL A 241 -11.47 43.54 -22.51
CA VAL A 241 -11.70 42.43 -23.46
C VAL A 241 -10.49 42.31 -24.37
N TYR A 242 -10.00 41.08 -24.48
CA TYR A 242 -8.85 40.72 -25.28
C TYR A 242 -9.26 39.85 -26.46
N THR A 243 -8.71 40.13 -27.63
CA THR A 243 -8.84 39.28 -28.81
C THR A 243 -7.46 38.75 -29.15
N PRO A 244 -7.21 37.44 -28.95
CA PRO A 244 -5.97 36.82 -29.42
C PRO A 244 -5.82 37.00 -30.92
N ASP A 245 -4.65 37.44 -31.38
CA ASP A 245 -4.34 37.40 -32.81
C ASP A 245 -4.12 35.95 -33.28
N THR A 246 -4.23 35.75 -34.59
CA THR A 246 -4.12 34.43 -35.21
C THR A 246 -2.71 34.06 -35.65
N SER A 247 -1.71 34.89 -35.33
CA SER A 247 -0.32 34.71 -35.73
C SER A 247 0.51 33.94 -34.71
N GLN A 248 0.06 33.92 -33.45
CA GLN A 248 0.68 33.19 -32.36
C GLN A 248 -0.34 32.34 -31.61
N ASN A 249 0.12 31.24 -31.04
CA ASN A 249 -0.71 30.40 -30.17
C ASN A 249 -0.73 30.96 -28.74
N ILE A 250 -1.83 30.72 -28.02
CA ILE A 250 -1.91 31.03 -26.59
C ILE A 250 -1.15 29.96 -25.83
N GLN A 251 -0.22 30.37 -24.99
CA GLN A 251 0.55 29.47 -24.13
C GLN A 251 -0.21 29.23 -22.83
N TYR A 252 -0.19 28.02 -22.31
CA TYR A 252 -0.63 27.72 -20.95
C TYR A 252 0.51 27.14 -20.12
N GLU A 253 0.45 27.39 -18.82
CA GLU A 253 1.35 26.84 -17.81
C GLU A 253 0.55 26.54 -16.54
N PHE A 254 0.75 25.36 -15.98
CA PHE A 254 0.21 25.00 -14.67
C PHE A 254 0.97 25.72 -13.56
N LEU A 255 0.21 26.32 -12.66
CA LEU A 255 0.74 26.94 -11.45
C LEU A 255 1.00 25.88 -10.38
N ASN A 256 1.81 26.22 -9.38
CA ASN A 256 2.08 25.32 -8.26
C ASN A 256 0.87 25.14 -7.31
N THR A 257 -0.18 25.94 -7.49
CA THR A 257 -1.42 25.84 -6.70
C THR A 257 -2.32 24.75 -7.27
N THR A 258 -2.68 23.79 -6.44
CA THR A 258 -3.59 22.70 -6.82
C THR A 258 -5.05 23.10 -6.66
N THR A 259 -5.87 22.80 -7.67
CA THR A 259 -7.35 22.88 -7.58
C THR A 259 -7.96 21.57 -7.09
N SER A 260 -7.24 20.47 -7.27
CA SER A 260 -7.60 19.15 -6.74
C SER A 260 -6.36 18.32 -6.48
N CYS A 261 -6.39 17.52 -5.41
CA CYS A 261 -5.38 16.55 -5.06
C CYS A 261 -6.07 15.35 -4.41
N VAL A 262 -6.08 14.21 -5.09
CA VAL A 262 -6.68 12.96 -4.59
C VAL A 262 -5.70 11.81 -4.75
N PHE A 263 -5.79 10.84 -3.85
CA PHE A 263 -5.04 9.60 -3.96
C PHE A 263 -5.92 8.51 -4.57
N LYS A 264 -5.38 7.78 -5.53
CA LYS A 264 -6.04 6.65 -6.20
C LYS A 264 -5.24 5.39 -6.01
N GLU A 265 -5.84 4.38 -5.39
CA GLU A 265 -5.23 3.06 -5.28
C GLU A 265 -4.97 2.47 -6.68
N ASN A 266 -3.76 1.99 -6.90
CA ASN A 266 -3.35 1.31 -8.11
C ASN A 266 -3.80 -0.15 -8.03
N VAL A 267 -4.84 -0.50 -8.80
CA VAL A 267 -5.32 -1.88 -8.90
C VAL A 267 -4.70 -2.56 -10.12
N TYR A 268 -3.67 -3.38 -9.90
CA TYR A 268 -3.09 -4.22 -10.94
C TYR A 268 -3.98 -5.45 -11.12
N THR A 269 -4.71 -5.51 -12.23
CA THR A 269 -5.31 -6.77 -12.66
C THR A 269 -4.19 -7.67 -13.15
N GLU A 270 -3.88 -8.72 -12.40
CA GLU A 270 -3.06 -9.81 -12.93
C GLU A 270 -3.77 -10.36 -14.18
N THR A 271 -3.27 -9.99 -15.35
CA THR A 271 -3.64 -10.70 -16.58
C THR A 271 -2.98 -12.07 -16.46
N ALA A 272 -3.77 -13.10 -16.15
CA ALA A 272 -3.35 -14.48 -16.17
C ALA A 272 -2.87 -14.85 -17.59
N GLY A 273 -1.60 -14.55 -17.88
CA GLY A 273 -0.89 -14.95 -19.08
C GLY A 273 -0.47 -16.40 -18.93
N GLY A 274 -1.26 -17.29 -19.54
CA GLY A 274 -1.16 -18.74 -19.42
C GLY A 274 0.26 -19.27 -19.63
N GLY A 275 0.73 -20.03 -18.64
CA GLY A 275 1.85 -20.93 -18.82
C GLY A 275 1.51 -21.93 -19.93
N THR A 276 2.25 -21.84 -21.03
CA THR A 276 2.31 -22.90 -22.02
C THR A 276 3.08 -24.04 -21.37
N ALA A 277 2.36 -25.11 -21.03
CA ALA A 277 2.97 -26.41 -20.76
C ALA A 277 3.62 -26.86 -22.08
N GLY A 278 4.95 -26.88 -22.10
CA GLY A 278 5.71 -27.56 -23.14
C GLY A 278 5.64 -29.07 -22.87
N ASP A 279 4.79 -29.76 -23.62
CA ASP A 279 5.03 -31.16 -23.99
C ASP A 279 5.95 -31.13 -25.23
N ASP A 280 7.19 -31.58 -25.04
CA ASP A 280 7.99 -32.44 -25.94
C ASP A 280 9.42 -32.62 -25.40
#